data_AF-A0A928W270-F1
#
_entry.id   AF-A0A928W270-F1
#
_cell.length_a   1.000
_cell.length_b   1.000
_cell.length_c   1.000
_cell.angle_alpha   90.00
_cell.angle_beta   90.00
_cell.angle_gamma   90.00
#
_symmetry.space_group_name_H-M   'P 1'
#
loop_
_entity.id
_entity.type
_entity.pdbx_description
1 polymer ?
#
loop_
_entity_poly.entity_id
_entity_poly.type
_entity_poly.pdbx_seq_one_letter_code
_entity_poly.pdbx_strand_id
1 'polypeptide(L)'
;MSILKAAQTEYDAGHYDRALQLLLPLAGKGNPEAQSIIGSIYHLGLGTIEPNKLEAEKWYTLASQKGHGLASNNLATLVSSRDRQRAKELYQLARTQGFIHAPSQ
;
A
#
# COMPACT_ATOMS: atom_id res chain seq x y z
N MET A 1 17.03 22.75 0.67
CA MET A 1 16.21 21.60 0.22
C MET A 1 15.70 20.88 1.47
N SER A 2 14.41 20.55 1.57
CA SER A 2 13.89 19.72 2.66
C SER A 2 14.18 18.25 2.37
N ILE A 3 14.38 17.44 3.42
CA ILE A 3 14.64 15.99 3.32
C ILE A 3 13.53 15.30 2.50
N LEU A 4 12.28 15.75 2.67
CA LEU A 4 11.14 15.25 1.92
C LEU A 4 11.26 15.50 0.40
N LYS A 5 11.70 16.70 -0.01
CA LYS A 5 11.89 17.01 -1.43
C LYS A 5 13.02 16.20 -2.04
N ALA A 6 14.11 15.99 -1.30
CA ALA A 6 15.21 15.12 -1.72
C ALA A 6 14.72 13.67 -1.87
N ALA A 7 13.96 13.17 -0.90
CA ALA A 7 13.37 11.83 -0.97
C ALA A 7 12.43 11.66 -2.17
N GLN A 8 11.62 12.67 -2.47
CA GLN A 8 10.76 12.69 -3.65
C GLN A 8 11.58 12.63 -4.94
N THR A 9 12.67 13.39 -5.02
CA THR A 9 13.59 13.32 -6.18
C THR A 9 14.19 11.92 -6.35
N GLU A 10 14.62 11.26 -5.27
CA GLU A 10 15.12 9.89 -5.34
C GLU A 10 14.01 8.89 -5.75
N TYR A 11 12.77 9.09 -5.26
CA TYR A 11 11.61 8.30 -5.66
C TYR A 11 11.32 8.45 -7.17
N ASP A 12 11.29 9.68 -7.67
CA ASP A 12 11.06 9.97 -9.09
C ASP A 12 12.22 9.50 -9.99
N ALA A 13 13.44 9.45 -9.45
CA ALA A 13 14.61 8.89 -10.11
C ALA A 13 14.63 7.34 -10.10
N GLY A 14 13.70 6.69 -9.38
CA GLY A 14 13.64 5.24 -9.25
C GLY A 14 14.60 4.65 -8.19
N HIS A 15 15.28 5.49 -7.40
CA HIS A 15 16.13 5.07 -6.28
C HIS A 15 15.30 4.89 -5.00
N TYR A 16 14.38 3.92 -5.02
CA TYR A 16 13.41 3.72 -3.95
C TYR A 16 14.03 3.33 -2.60
N ASP A 17 15.18 2.66 -2.61
CA ASP A 17 15.97 2.32 -1.43
C ASP A 17 16.51 3.59 -0.73
N ARG A 18 17.04 4.54 -1.51
CA ARG A 18 17.50 5.84 -0.99
C ARG A 18 16.34 6.70 -0.54
N ALA A 19 15.25 6.72 -1.31
CA ALA A 19 14.02 7.39 -0.90
C ALA A 19 13.53 6.86 0.45
N LEU A 20 13.47 5.54 0.65
CA LEU A 20 13.08 4.92 1.92
C LEU A 20 13.97 5.36 3.08
N GLN A 21 15.30 5.37 2.90
CA GLN A 21 16.22 5.82 3.95
C GLN A 21 15.96 7.26 4.39
N LEU A 22 15.56 8.14 3.46
CA LEU A 22 15.22 9.53 3.75
C LEU A 22 13.81 9.68 4.34
N LEU A 23 12.86 8.83 3.92
CA LEU A 23 11.45 8.89 4.33
C LEU A 23 11.21 8.25 5.69
N LEU A 24 11.86 7.14 6.04
CA LEU A 24 11.70 6.43 7.31
C LEU A 24 11.81 7.35 8.54
N PRO A 25 12.84 8.21 8.70
CA PRO A 25 12.92 9.12 9.83
C PRO A 25 11.83 10.20 9.82
N LEU A 26 11.37 10.65 8.65
CA LEU A 26 10.26 11.60 8.53
C LEU A 26 8.92 10.94 8.90
N ALA A 27 8.71 9.72 8.44
CA ALA A 27 7.53 8.92 8.73
C ALA A 27 7.46 8.55 10.22
N GLY A 28 8.61 8.26 10.84
CA GLY A 28 8.74 8.07 12.29
C GLY A 28 8.41 9.33 13.11
N LYS A 29 8.64 10.52 12.55
CA LYS A 29 8.19 11.80 13.13
C LYS A 29 6.71 12.10 12.88
N GLY A 30 5.98 11.20 12.23
CA GLY A 30 4.56 11.37 11.93
C GLY A 30 4.29 12.24 10.70
N ASN A 31 5.25 12.43 9.80
CA ASN A 31 5.02 13.16 8.55
C ASN A 31 4.11 12.34 7.61
N PRO A 32 2.90 12.82 7.29
CA PRO A 32 1.93 12.03 6.53
C PRO A 32 2.32 11.84 5.07
N GLU A 33 3.02 12.80 4.48
CA GLU A 33 3.48 12.71 3.08
C GLU A 33 4.56 11.63 2.95
N ALA A 34 5.50 11.58 3.90
CA ALA A 34 6.50 10.53 3.95
C ALA A 34 5.87 9.14 4.16
N GLN A 35 4.92 9.02 5.08
CA GLN A 35 4.17 7.78 5.29
C GLN A 35 3.42 7.36 4.02
N SER A 36 2.81 8.31 3.30
CA SER A 36 2.13 8.03 2.02
C SER A 36 3.10 7.49 0.95
N ILE A 37 4.28 8.07 0.80
CA ILE A 37 5.27 7.62 -0.20
C ILE A 37 5.80 6.23 0.14
N ILE A 38 6.10 5.95 1.42
CA ILE A 38 6.50 4.61 1.87
C ILE A 38 5.38 3.59 1.57
N GLY A 39 4.12 3.95 1.81
CA GLY A 39 2.97 3.13 1.45
C GLY A 39 2.93 2.80 -0.04
N SER A 40 3.27 3.74 -0.92
CA SER A 40 3.35 3.52 -2.37
C SER A 40 4.47 2.55 -2.75
N ILE A 41 5.65 2.68 -2.13
CA ILE A 41 6.80 1.80 -2.38
C ILE A 41 6.44 0.35 -2.06
N TYR A 42 5.80 0.11 -0.90
CA TYR A 42 5.34 -1.24 -0.54
C TYR A 42 4.13 -1.69 -1.37
N HIS A 43 3.21 -0.81 -1.73
CA HIS A 43 2.03 -1.20 -2.52
C HIS A 43 2.43 -1.73 -3.90
N LEU A 44 3.33 -1.01 -4.56
CA LEU A 44 3.76 -1.31 -5.93
C LEU A 44 4.96 -2.27 -5.98
N GLY A 45 5.69 -2.46 -4.88
CA GLY A 45 6.91 -3.25 -4.83
C GLY A 45 8.00 -2.65 -5.71
N LEU A 46 8.43 -1.43 -5.36
CA LEU A 46 9.34 -0.65 -6.17
C LEU A 46 10.81 -0.92 -5.81
N GLY A 47 11.67 -0.99 -6.83
CA GLY A 47 13.10 -1.27 -6.67
C GLY A 47 13.34 -2.71 -6.24
N THR A 48 14.09 -2.90 -5.15
CA THR A 48 14.37 -4.23 -4.58
C THR A 48 13.35 -4.64 -3.51
N ILE A 49 12.28 -3.84 -3.31
CA ILE A 49 11.24 -4.10 -2.31
C ILE A 49 10.15 -4.97 -2.94
N GLU A 50 9.78 -6.06 -2.29
CA GLU A 50 8.64 -6.86 -2.74
C GLU A 50 7.30 -6.15 -2.44
N PRO A 51 6.29 -6.28 -3.32
CA PRO A 51 4.96 -5.76 -3.05
C PRO A 51 4.38 -6.34 -1.76
N ASN A 52 4.08 -5.48 -0.80
CA ASN A 52 3.48 -5.84 0.47
C ASN A 52 2.27 -4.96 0.77
N LYS A 53 1.08 -5.49 0.47
CA LYS A 53 -0.19 -4.82 0.71
C LYS A 53 -0.45 -4.55 2.18
N LEU A 54 -0.04 -5.44 3.09
CA LEU A 54 -0.25 -5.25 4.53
C LEU A 54 0.58 -4.08 5.05
N GLU A 55 1.83 -3.97 4.60
CA GLU A 55 2.70 -2.87 4.99
C GLU A 55 2.23 -1.55 4.39
N ALA A 56 1.85 -1.55 3.12
CA ALA A 56 1.25 -0.38 2.47
C ALA A 56 -0.01 0.12 3.20
N GLU A 57 -0.90 -0.80 3.61
CA GLU A 57 -2.12 -0.48 4.36
C GLU A 57 -1.81 0.22 5.68
N LYS A 58 -0.81 -0.26 6.43
CA LYS A 58 -0.37 0.39 7.68
C LYS A 58 0.09 1.82 7.42
N TRP A 59 0.98 2.02 6.45
CA TRP A 59 1.55 3.34 6.15
C TRP A 59 0.48 4.32 5.65
N TYR A 60 -0.39 3.89 4.75
CA TYR A 60 -1.50 4.74 4.29
C TYR A 60 -2.51 5.03 5.41
N THR A 61 -2.75 4.08 6.32
CA THR A 61 -3.62 4.30 7.48
C THR A 61 -3.06 5.39 8.38
N LEU A 62 -1.76 5.35 8.71
CA LEU A 62 -1.10 6.38 9.52
C LEU A 62 -1.20 7.77 8.86
N ALA A 63 -0.94 7.86 7.56
CA ALA A 63 -1.04 9.12 6.83
C ALA A 63 -2.50 9.63 6.74
N SER A 64 -3.44 8.72 6.47
CA SER A 64 -4.88 9.02 6.40
C SER A 64 -5.43 9.54 7.73
N GLN A 65 -5.00 8.96 8.85
CA GLN A 65 -5.36 9.43 10.21
C GLN A 65 -4.93 10.87 10.49
N LYS A 66 -3.92 11.37 9.76
CA LYS A 66 -3.45 12.76 9.83
C LYS A 66 -4.13 13.68 8.81
N GLY A 67 -5.16 13.20 8.10
CA GLY A 67 -5.91 13.97 7.11
C GLY A 67 -5.26 14.02 5.72
N HIS A 68 -4.32 13.12 5.41
CA HIS A 68 -3.66 13.10 4.11
C HIS A 68 -4.54 12.47 3.03
N GLY A 69 -5.23 13.32 2.26
CA GLY A 69 -6.22 12.88 1.27
C GLY A 69 -5.71 11.88 0.24
N LEU A 70 -4.47 12.04 -0.25
CA LEU A 70 -3.87 11.08 -1.19
C LEU A 70 -3.66 9.70 -0.55
N ALA A 71 -3.29 9.66 0.74
CA ALA A 71 -3.10 8.40 1.43
C ALA A 71 -4.45 7.72 1.70
N SER A 72 -5.48 8.48 2.05
CA SER A 72 -6.85 7.97 2.19
C SER A 72 -7.36 7.35 0.88
N ASN A 73 -7.09 8.00 -0.26
CA ASN A 73 -7.48 7.48 -1.58
C ASN A 73 -6.70 6.19 -1.93
N ASN A 74 -5.41 6.16 -1.64
CA ASN A 74 -4.58 4.97 -1.89
C ASN A 74 -4.97 3.80 -0.96
N LEU A 75 -5.30 4.08 0.31
CA LEU A 75 -5.83 3.10 1.25
C LEU A 75 -7.16 2.50 0.74
N ALA A 76 -8.09 3.33 0.29
CA ALA A 76 -9.37 2.89 -0.25
C ALA A 76 -9.19 1.96 -1.47
N THR A 77 -8.28 2.35 -2.38
CA THR A 77 -7.91 1.54 -3.55
C THR A 77 -7.33 0.18 -3.13
N LEU A 78 -6.41 0.20 -2.16
CA LEU A 78 -5.73 -0.99 -1.66
C LEU A 78 -6.70 -1.98 -1.02
N VAL A 79 -7.55 -1.51 -0.10
CA VAL A 79 -8.53 -2.33 0.62
C VAL A 79 -9.59 -2.88 -0.34
N SER A 80 -10.08 -2.07 -1.28
CA SER A 80 -10.99 -2.52 -2.34
C SER A 80 -10.37 -3.63 -3.19
N SER A 81 -9.06 -3.57 -3.46
CA SER A 81 -8.35 -4.64 -4.17
C SER A 81 -8.20 -5.91 -3.31
N ARG A 82 -7.95 -5.75 -1.99
CA ARG A 82 -7.78 -6.87 -1.05
C ARG A 82 -9.08 -7.64 -0.86
N ASP A 83 -10.20 -6.94 -0.68
CA ASP A 83 -11.51 -7.59 -0.58
C ASP A 83 -11.90 -8.30 -1.88
N ARG A 84 -11.58 -7.70 -3.03
CA ARG A 84 -11.75 -8.37 -4.33
C ARG A 84 -10.84 -9.60 -4.48
N GLN A 85 -9.62 -9.55 -3.99
CA GLN A 85 -8.69 -10.68 -4.05
C GLN A 85 -9.12 -11.81 -3.11
N ARG A 86 -9.54 -11.47 -1.89
CA ARG A 86 -10.13 -12.42 -0.95
C ARG A 86 -11.42 -13.04 -1.49
N ALA A 87 -12.28 -12.24 -2.13
CA ALA A 87 -13.48 -12.75 -2.79
C ALA A 87 -13.11 -13.75 -3.91
N LYS A 88 -12.11 -13.45 -4.75
CA LYS A 88 -11.62 -14.38 -5.77
C LYS A 88 -11.05 -15.66 -5.15
N GLU A 89 -10.25 -15.57 -4.10
CA GLU A 89 -9.70 -16.73 -3.41
C GLU A 89 -10.81 -17.59 -2.79
N LEU A 90 -11.84 -16.98 -2.19
CA LEU A 90 -13.01 -17.70 -1.69
C LEU A 90 -13.81 -18.37 -2.81
N TYR A 91 -14.01 -17.69 -3.95
CA TYR A 91 -14.65 -18.28 -5.12
C TYR A 91 -13.84 -19.43 -5.71
N GLN A 92 -12.51 -19.32 -5.76
CA GLN A 92 -11.64 -20.40 -6.23
C GLN A 92 -11.61 -21.55 -5.23
N LEU A 93 -11.53 -21.29 -3.93
CA LEU A 93 -11.60 -22.30 -2.88
C LEU A 93 -12.95 -23.05 -2.94
N ALA A 94 -14.06 -22.33 -3.13
CA ALA A 94 -15.40 -22.92 -3.32
C ALA A 94 -15.55 -23.71 -4.63
N ARG A 95 -14.75 -23.41 -5.66
CA ARG A 95 -14.67 -24.23 -6.89
C ARG A 95 -13.78 -25.46 -6.72
N THR A 96 -12.76 -25.39 -5.89
CA THR A 96 -11.75 -26.45 -5.72
C THR A 96 -12.18 -27.46 -4.65
N GLN A 97 -12.82 -27.00 -3.58
CA GLN A 97 -13.62 -27.84 -2.69
C GLN A 97 -15.00 -27.96 -3.34
N GLY A 98 -15.33 -29.10 -3.96
CA GLY A 98 -16.53 -29.30 -4.79
C GLY A 98 -17.89 -29.14 -4.10
N PHE A 99 -18.16 -28.00 -3.47
CA PHE A 99 -19.50 -27.59 -3.04
C PHE A 99 -20.24 -27.02 -4.24
N ILE A 100 -20.63 -27.93 -5.13
CA ILE A 100 -21.79 -27.72 -5.98
C ILE A 100 -23.00 -27.83 -5.04
N HIS A 101 -23.39 -26.70 -4.43
CA HIS A 101 -24.79 -26.54 -4.02
C HIS A 101 -25.37 -25.46 -4.94
N ALA A 102 -25.94 -25.92 -6.04
CA ALA A 102 -26.81 -25.10 -6.86
C ALA A 102 -27.98 -24.61 -5.98
N PRO A 103 -28.36 -23.32 -6.02
CA PRO A 103 -29.67 -22.95 -5.52
C PRO A 103 -30.71 -23.57 -6.46
N SER A 104 -31.47 -24.52 -5.91
CA SER A 104 -32.69 -25.04 -6.48
C SER A 104 -33.68 -23.90 -6.72
N GLN A 105 -34.03 -23.67 -7.98
CA GLN A 105 -35.36 -23.24 -8.41
C GLN A 105 -35.80 -24.10 -9.58
#